data_AF-A0A7L1B7V9-F1
#
_entry.id   AF-A0A7L1B7V9-F1
#
_cell.length_a   1.000
_cell.length_b   1.000
_cell.length_c   1.000
_cell.angle_alpha   90.00
_cell.angle_beta   90.00
_cell.angle_gamma   90.00
#
_symmetry.space_group_name_H-M   'P 1'
#
loop_
_entity.id
_entity.type
_entity.pdbx_description
1 polymer ?
#
loop_
_entity_poly.entity_id
_entity_poly.type
_entity_poly.pdbx_seq_one_letter_code
_entity_poly.pdbx_strand_id
1 'polypeptide(L)'
;PLSAMEQEDAIRQELGSLHGIPLFKSFIEGWPQVKAFQARPDDLLISTYPKSGTTWLSEIMDMIYHDGDVEKCQRDAIYNRVPFLEMKVPKGPSGVEQLENTPSPRLVKTHLPVQLLPTSFWEKDCKIIYMARNPKDVVISYYYFHHMAKIHPDPGTKAEFLENFMAGKVAYGSWYDHVRGWWEKKQEKMLYLFYEDMKKDPRREVQKILHFLGKELEEGTVERILHHTSFQEMKKNPAANYETMLPTMMDHSVSPFLRKGISGDWKNHFTVAQNERFDQHYQEHMAGSDLHFQME
;
A
#
# COMPACT_ATOMS: atom_id res chain seq x y z
N PRO A 1 -11.20 26.25 -12.77
CA PRO A 1 -9.83 25.82 -13.12
C PRO A 1 -8.80 26.51 -12.20
N LEU A 2 -7.96 25.72 -11.52
CA LEU A 2 -6.75 26.28 -10.91
C LEU A 2 -5.91 26.93 -12.03
N SER A 3 -5.24 28.02 -11.71
CA SER A 3 -4.17 28.52 -12.59
C SER A 3 -3.05 27.46 -12.65
N ALA A 4 -2.31 27.42 -13.76
CA ALA A 4 -1.17 26.50 -13.91
C ALA A 4 -0.15 26.67 -12.75
N MET A 5 0.00 27.89 -12.21
CA MET A 5 0.83 28.19 -11.04
C MET A 5 0.36 27.47 -9.76
N GLU A 6 -0.94 27.43 -9.47
CA GLU A 6 -1.43 26.77 -8.24
C GLU A 6 -1.33 25.23 -8.31
N GLN A 7 -1.18 24.65 -9.51
CA GLN A 7 -0.90 23.22 -9.69
C GLN A 7 0.58 22.89 -9.49
N GLU A 8 1.49 23.81 -9.84
CA GLU A 8 2.93 23.67 -9.59
C GLU A 8 3.27 23.72 -8.10
N ASP A 9 2.56 24.54 -7.31
CA ASP A 9 2.84 24.70 -5.88
C ASP A 9 2.50 23.47 -5.01
N ALA A 10 1.70 22.52 -5.50
CA ALA A 10 1.21 21.37 -4.72
C ALA A 10 1.95 20.04 -4.97
N ILE A 11 2.84 19.98 -5.95
CA ILE A 11 3.61 18.78 -6.29
C ILE A 11 5.05 18.90 -5.79
N ARG A 12 5.73 17.77 -5.57
CA ARG A 12 7.14 17.71 -5.16
C ARG A 12 7.48 18.44 -3.86
N GLN A 13 6.49 18.70 -3.00
CA GLN A 13 6.73 19.33 -1.72
C GLN A 13 7.53 18.40 -0.78
N GLU A 14 8.42 19.01 0.01
CA GLU A 14 9.02 18.34 1.17
C GLU A 14 7.96 17.82 2.13
N LEU A 15 8.26 16.68 2.76
CA LEU A 15 7.38 16.07 3.75
C LEU A 15 7.28 16.94 5.01
N GLY A 16 6.10 16.96 5.63
CA GLY A 16 5.94 17.44 7.00
C GLY A 16 6.18 16.31 8.00
N SER A 17 5.94 16.59 9.28
CA SER A 17 5.99 15.58 10.35
C SER A 17 4.68 15.53 11.10
N LEU A 18 4.11 14.33 11.24
CA LEU A 18 2.94 14.06 12.07
C LEU A 18 3.33 13.08 13.16
N HIS A 19 3.36 13.54 14.41
CA HIS A 19 3.80 12.74 15.57
C HIS A 19 5.17 12.06 15.35
N GLY A 20 6.10 12.76 14.69
CA GLY A 20 7.44 12.25 14.37
C GLY A 20 7.54 11.44 13.08
N ILE A 21 6.41 11.12 12.42
CA ILE A 21 6.38 10.35 11.17
C ILE A 21 6.36 11.30 9.96
N PRO A 22 7.28 11.18 8.98
CA PRO A 22 7.23 11.96 7.76
C PRO A 22 5.97 11.66 6.95
N LEU A 23 5.23 12.70 6.56
CA LEU A 23 3.96 12.56 5.81
C LEU A 23 3.75 13.73 4.85
N PHE A 24 2.93 13.54 3.82
CA PHE A 24 2.58 14.63 2.89
C PHE A 24 1.85 15.75 3.63
N LYS A 25 2.22 17.01 3.37
CA LYS A 25 1.64 18.17 4.07
C LYS A 25 0.11 18.23 3.94
N SER A 26 -0.44 17.88 2.77
CA SER A 26 -1.90 17.81 2.60
C SER A 26 -2.56 16.74 3.47
N PHE A 27 -1.88 15.62 3.73
CA PHE A 27 -2.42 14.55 4.58
C PHE A 27 -2.36 14.97 6.05
N ILE A 28 -1.33 15.73 6.44
CA ILE A 28 -1.23 16.34 7.77
C ILE A 28 -2.34 17.37 7.97
N GLU A 29 -2.63 18.20 6.96
CA GLU A 29 -3.74 19.14 6.99
C GLU A 29 -5.09 18.41 7.14
N GLY A 30 -5.27 17.29 6.43
CA GLY A 30 -6.45 16.42 6.54
C GLY A 30 -6.51 15.56 7.81
N TRP A 31 -5.45 15.54 8.63
CA TRP A 31 -5.33 14.64 9.77
C TRP A 31 -6.49 14.70 10.77
N PRO A 32 -7.07 15.87 11.12
CA PRO A 32 -8.21 15.91 12.04
C PRO A 32 -9.40 15.05 11.57
N GLN A 33 -9.67 14.99 10.25
CA GLN A 33 -10.73 14.16 9.68
C GLN A 33 -10.37 12.67 9.77
N VAL A 34 -9.13 12.31 9.44
CA VAL A 34 -8.63 10.93 9.53
C VAL A 34 -8.67 10.42 10.96
N LYS A 35 -8.17 11.21 11.92
CA LYS A 35 -8.16 10.87 13.34
C LYS A 35 -9.58 10.67 13.89
N ALA A 36 -10.55 11.44 13.42
CA ALA A 36 -11.95 11.35 13.83
C ALA A 36 -12.77 10.31 13.04
N PHE A 37 -12.15 9.61 12.07
CA PHE A 37 -12.84 8.67 11.18
C PHE A 37 -13.63 7.61 11.97
N GLN A 38 -14.87 7.38 11.55
CA GLN A 38 -15.75 6.39 12.13
C GLN A 38 -15.75 5.11 11.27
N ALA A 39 -15.09 4.08 11.79
CA ALA A 39 -15.16 2.75 11.22
C ALA A 39 -16.56 2.15 11.43
N ARG A 40 -16.93 1.22 10.55
CA ARG A 40 -18.11 0.38 10.68
C ARG A 40 -17.68 -1.04 11.08
N PRO A 41 -18.49 -1.79 11.85
CA PRO A 41 -18.12 -3.14 12.29
C PRO A 41 -17.77 -4.11 11.16
N ASP A 42 -18.29 -3.86 9.95
CA ASP A 42 -18.09 -4.68 8.76
C ASP A 42 -17.06 -4.10 7.77
N ASP A 43 -16.33 -3.06 8.16
CA ASP A 43 -15.17 -2.61 7.41
C ASP A 43 -14.04 -3.65 7.46
N LEU A 44 -13.33 -3.78 6.34
CA LEU A 44 -12.07 -4.48 6.29
C LEU A 44 -10.95 -3.52 5.91
N LEU A 45 -9.94 -3.45 6.78
CA LEU A 45 -8.76 -2.62 6.57
C LEU A 45 -7.67 -3.41 5.85
N ILE A 46 -7.19 -2.89 4.73
CA ILE A 46 -6.00 -3.31 4.01
C ILE A 46 -4.88 -2.35 4.37
N SER A 47 -3.96 -2.79 5.24
CA SER A 47 -2.84 -2.01 5.71
C SER A 47 -1.53 -2.54 5.15
N THR A 48 -0.68 -1.65 4.64
CA THR A 48 0.66 -2.04 4.19
C THR A 48 1.63 -0.89 4.34
N TYR A 49 2.93 -1.17 4.51
CA TYR A 49 3.93 -0.16 4.16
C TYR A 49 3.88 0.10 2.64
N PRO A 50 4.10 1.33 2.15
CA PRO A 50 4.07 1.64 0.73
C PRO A 50 4.86 0.64 -0.12
N LYS A 51 4.27 0.25 -1.27
CA LYS A 51 4.89 -0.64 -2.28
C LYS A 51 5.06 -2.12 -1.86
N SER A 52 4.36 -2.53 -0.82
CA SER A 52 4.32 -3.93 -0.36
C SER A 52 3.24 -4.79 -1.00
N GLY A 53 2.59 -4.31 -2.07
CA GLY A 53 1.58 -5.07 -2.84
C GLY A 53 0.13 -4.65 -2.62
N THR A 54 -0.13 -3.48 -2.02
CA THR A 54 -1.48 -3.01 -1.64
C THR A 54 -2.50 -3.17 -2.75
N THR A 55 -2.21 -2.69 -3.96
CA THR A 55 -3.13 -2.78 -5.11
C THR A 55 -3.45 -4.21 -5.51
N TRP A 56 -2.48 -5.12 -5.40
CA TRP A 56 -2.69 -6.54 -5.69
C TRP A 56 -3.66 -7.16 -4.69
N LEU A 57 -3.44 -6.92 -3.40
CA LEU A 57 -4.34 -7.38 -2.35
C LEU A 57 -5.72 -6.71 -2.44
N SER A 58 -5.79 -5.41 -2.73
CA SER A 58 -7.05 -4.70 -2.93
C SER A 58 -7.89 -5.29 -4.07
N GLU A 59 -7.25 -5.66 -5.20
CA GLU A 59 -7.95 -6.29 -6.32
C GLU A 59 -8.44 -7.71 -5.96
N ILE A 60 -7.61 -8.51 -5.28
CA ILE A 60 -8.02 -9.82 -4.75
C ILE A 60 -9.24 -9.68 -3.83
N MET A 61 -9.20 -8.72 -2.92
CA MET A 61 -10.27 -8.47 -1.97
C MET A 61 -11.56 -8.02 -2.66
N ASP A 62 -11.48 -7.09 -3.62
CA ASP A 62 -12.65 -6.64 -4.37
C ASP A 62 -13.26 -7.77 -5.20
N MET A 63 -12.44 -8.62 -5.83
CA MET A 63 -12.94 -9.80 -6.54
C MET A 63 -13.59 -10.83 -5.60
N ILE A 64 -13.03 -11.08 -4.41
CA ILE A 64 -13.65 -11.96 -3.41
C ILE A 64 -15.00 -11.39 -2.93
N TYR A 65 -15.11 -10.07 -2.79
CA TYR A 65 -16.35 -9.41 -2.34
C TYR A 65 -17.44 -9.43 -3.41
N HIS A 66 -17.07 -9.64 -4.67
CA HIS A 66 -17.98 -9.72 -5.81
C HIS A 66 -18.01 -11.13 -6.44
N ASP A 67 -17.64 -12.17 -5.70
CA ASP A 67 -17.71 -13.57 -6.14
C ASP A 67 -17.01 -13.83 -7.50
N GLY A 68 -15.90 -13.14 -7.74
CA GLY A 68 -15.11 -13.21 -8.97
C GLY A 68 -15.75 -12.54 -10.20
N ASP A 69 -16.76 -11.68 -10.00
CA ASP A 69 -17.42 -10.90 -11.05
C ASP A 69 -16.50 -9.77 -11.54
N VAL A 70 -15.94 -9.96 -12.74
CA VAL A 70 -14.97 -9.05 -13.35
C VAL A 70 -15.58 -7.71 -13.71
N GLU A 71 -16.82 -7.69 -14.21
CA GLU A 71 -17.49 -6.45 -14.61
C GLU A 71 -17.70 -5.55 -13.40
N LYS A 72 -18.12 -6.12 -12.26
CA LYS A 72 -18.22 -5.36 -11.00
C LYS A 72 -16.87 -4.85 -10.52
N CYS A 73 -15.79 -5.61 -10.71
CA CYS A 73 -14.44 -5.16 -10.35
C CYS A 73 -13.87 -4.10 -11.32
N GLN A 74 -14.52 -3.89 -12.47
CA GLN A 74 -14.20 -2.85 -13.44
C GLN A 74 -15.15 -1.64 -13.37
N ARG A 75 -16.04 -1.59 -12.37
CA ARG A 75 -17.01 -0.48 -12.18
C ARG A 75 -16.36 0.91 -12.05
N ASP A 76 -15.13 0.96 -11.53
CA ASP A 76 -14.35 2.17 -11.35
C ASP A 76 -12.87 1.81 -11.11
N ALA A 77 -11.98 2.80 -11.06
CA ALA A 77 -10.58 2.62 -10.71
C ALA A 77 -10.41 2.13 -9.26
N ILE A 78 -9.35 1.35 -9.02
CA ILE A 78 -9.09 0.70 -7.72
C ILE A 78 -9.02 1.68 -6.55
N TYR A 79 -8.54 2.90 -6.79
CA TYR A 79 -8.45 3.95 -5.77
C TYR A 79 -9.80 4.60 -5.42
N ASN A 80 -10.85 4.36 -6.23
CA ASN A 80 -12.23 4.70 -5.91
C ASN A 80 -12.97 3.50 -5.30
N ARG A 81 -12.71 2.27 -5.79
CA ARG A 81 -13.30 1.03 -5.27
C ARG A 81 -12.82 0.67 -3.86
N VAL A 82 -11.54 0.93 -3.59
CA VAL A 82 -10.89 0.72 -2.29
C VAL A 82 -10.24 2.05 -1.88
N PRO A 83 -11.02 2.98 -1.31
CA PRO A 83 -10.54 4.32 -0.99
C PRO A 83 -9.33 4.33 -0.05
N PHE A 84 -8.43 5.27 -0.29
CA PHE A 84 -7.22 5.44 0.51
C PHE A 84 -7.49 6.41 1.67
N LEU A 85 -7.68 5.87 2.89
CA LEU A 85 -8.18 6.57 4.08
C LEU A 85 -7.58 7.96 4.30
N GLU A 86 -6.25 8.04 4.40
CA GLU A 86 -5.55 9.29 4.71
C GLU A 86 -5.29 10.20 3.49
N MET A 87 -5.77 9.81 2.30
CA MET A 87 -5.59 10.61 1.10
C MET A 87 -6.29 11.96 1.23
N LYS A 88 -5.52 13.03 1.10
CA LYS A 88 -6.03 14.39 0.89
C LYS A 88 -5.40 14.99 -0.36
N VAL A 89 -6.24 15.25 -1.36
CA VAL A 89 -5.86 15.95 -2.59
C VAL A 89 -6.46 17.36 -2.59
N PRO A 90 -5.76 18.38 -3.12
CA PRO A 90 -6.33 19.71 -3.27
C PRO A 90 -7.58 19.68 -4.17
N LYS A 91 -8.70 20.24 -3.68
CA LYS A 91 -9.96 20.43 -4.43
C LYS A 91 -10.60 19.15 -5.01
N GLY A 92 -10.31 17.97 -4.44
CA GLY A 92 -11.00 16.69 -4.70
C GLY A 92 -11.50 16.04 -3.41
N PRO A 93 -12.35 15.00 -3.48
CA PRO A 93 -12.80 14.29 -2.29
C PRO A 93 -11.61 13.62 -1.61
N SER A 94 -11.53 13.77 -0.29
CA SER A 94 -10.61 13.02 0.56
C SER A 94 -11.01 11.55 0.66
N GLY A 95 -10.06 10.71 1.07
CA GLY A 95 -10.34 9.29 1.35
C GLY A 95 -11.44 9.10 2.39
N VAL A 96 -11.48 9.95 3.41
CA VAL A 96 -12.55 9.97 4.42
C VAL A 96 -13.91 10.25 3.79
N GLU A 97 -14.03 11.31 2.99
CA GLU A 97 -15.29 11.66 2.30
C GLU A 97 -15.73 10.55 1.33
N GLN A 98 -14.79 9.91 0.62
CA GLN A 98 -15.09 8.76 -0.23
C GLN A 98 -15.66 7.59 0.60
N LEU A 99 -15.02 7.27 1.72
CA LEU A 99 -15.44 6.16 2.59
C LEU A 99 -16.80 6.41 3.26
N GLU A 100 -17.09 7.64 3.66
CA GLU A 100 -18.39 8.02 4.23
C GLU A 100 -19.53 7.76 3.23
N ASN A 101 -19.29 8.05 1.95
CA ASN A 101 -20.25 7.85 0.86
C ASN A 101 -20.23 6.43 0.28
N THR A 102 -19.30 5.56 0.68
CA THR A 102 -19.22 4.17 0.22
C THR A 102 -20.17 3.30 1.05
N PRO A 103 -21.11 2.55 0.41
CA PRO A 103 -21.96 1.58 1.11
C PRO A 103 -21.13 0.47 1.79
N SER A 104 -21.65 -0.06 2.89
CA SER A 104 -21.09 -1.24 3.54
C SER A 104 -21.34 -2.52 2.71
N PRO A 105 -20.47 -3.55 2.80
CA PRO A 105 -19.20 -3.55 3.55
C PRO A 105 -18.08 -2.82 2.78
N ARG A 106 -17.24 -2.04 3.50
CA ARG A 106 -16.18 -1.24 2.87
C ARG A 106 -14.83 -1.93 2.92
N LEU A 107 -14.11 -1.91 1.80
CA LEU A 107 -12.67 -2.17 1.77
C LEU A 107 -11.94 -0.84 1.94
N VAL A 108 -11.07 -0.74 2.95
CA VAL A 108 -10.36 0.49 3.30
C VAL A 108 -8.86 0.30 3.12
N LYS A 109 -8.20 1.15 2.34
CA LYS A 109 -6.73 1.13 2.20
C LYS A 109 -6.09 2.12 3.18
N THR A 110 -4.96 1.74 3.78
CA THR A 110 -4.09 2.68 4.51
C THR A 110 -2.60 2.31 4.43
N HIS A 111 -1.73 3.29 4.63
CA HIS A 111 -0.30 3.14 4.86
C HIS A 111 0.12 3.66 6.24
N LEU A 112 -0.83 3.97 7.12
CA LEU A 112 -0.51 4.48 8.44
C LEU A 112 0.22 3.42 9.28
N PRO A 113 1.32 3.81 9.97
CA PRO A 113 1.88 2.96 11.01
C PRO A 113 0.87 2.79 12.14
N VAL A 114 0.96 1.68 12.87
CA VAL A 114 -0.12 1.21 13.76
C VAL A 114 -0.55 2.25 14.82
N GLN A 115 0.39 3.06 15.32
CA GLN A 115 0.14 4.12 16.29
C GLN A 115 -0.64 5.33 15.73
N LEU A 116 -0.76 5.43 14.40
CA LEU A 116 -1.57 6.45 13.72
C LEU A 116 -2.89 5.88 13.19
N LEU A 117 -3.21 4.60 13.37
CA LEU A 117 -4.50 4.10 12.93
C LEU A 117 -5.64 4.72 13.77
N PRO A 118 -6.74 5.22 13.17
CA PRO A 118 -7.89 5.72 13.92
C PRO A 118 -8.42 4.69 14.91
N THR A 119 -8.67 5.09 16.16
CA THR A 119 -9.03 4.16 17.24
C THR A 119 -10.33 3.41 16.98
N SER A 120 -11.22 4.01 16.17
CA SER A 120 -12.48 3.42 15.77
C SER A 120 -12.34 2.03 15.13
N PHE A 121 -11.27 1.76 14.38
CA PHE A 121 -11.04 0.41 13.82
C PHE A 121 -10.84 -0.65 14.92
N TRP A 122 -10.17 -0.29 16.00
CA TRP A 122 -9.97 -1.18 17.16
C TRP A 122 -11.26 -1.29 17.99
N GLU A 123 -11.94 -0.17 18.23
CA GLU A 123 -13.19 -0.12 19.00
C GLU A 123 -14.34 -0.91 18.34
N LYS A 124 -14.36 -0.95 17.00
CA LYS A 124 -15.34 -1.71 16.21
C LYS A 124 -14.90 -3.14 15.90
N ASP A 125 -13.70 -3.52 16.35
CA ASP A 125 -13.14 -4.86 16.16
C ASP A 125 -13.17 -5.31 14.68
N CYS A 126 -12.77 -4.39 13.79
CA CYS A 126 -12.75 -4.58 12.35
C CYS A 126 -11.73 -5.66 11.95
N LYS A 127 -12.00 -6.37 10.86
CA LYS A 127 -10.99 -7.26 10.27
C LYS A 127 -9.88 -6.44 9.63
N ILE A 128 -8.63 -6.85 9.85
CA ILE A 128 -7.45 -6.21 9.26
C ILE A 128 -6.65 -7.24 8.48
N ILE A 129 -6.26 -6.92 7.25
CA ILE A 129 -5.24 -7.66 6.52
C ILE A 129 -4.03 -6.74 6.38
N TYR A 130 -2.93 -7.12 7.02
CA TYR A 130 -1.64 -6.49 6.83
C TYR A 130 -0.81 -7.28 5.81
N MET A 131 -0.21 -6.62 4.83
CA MET A 131 0.74 -7.28 3.93
C MET A 131 2.10 -6.59 3.95
N ALA A 132 3.12 -7.37 4.30
CA ALA A 132 4.50 -6.97 4.32
C ALA A 132 5.23 -7.45 3.06
N ARG A 133 6.35 -6.81 2.75
CA ARG A 133 7.26 -7.20 1.66
C ARG A 133 8.69 -6.94 2.11
N ASN A 134 9.62 -7.75 1.61
CA ASN A 134 11.04 -7.59 1.93
C ASN A 134 11.53 -6.15 1.63
N PRO A 135 12.35 -5.58 2.52
CA PRO A 135 12.63 -4.15 2.47
C PRO A 135 13.51 -3.73 1.29
N LYS A 136 14.33 -4.65 0.77
CA LYS A 136 15.21 -4.39 -0.38
C LYS A 136 14.40 -4.18 -1.65
N ASP A 137 13.38 -5.00 -1.91
CA ASP A 137 12.47 -4.76 -3.03
C ASP A 137 11.54 -3.56 -2.79
N VAL A 138 11.14 -3.32 -1.55
CA VAL A 138 10.33 -2.15 -1.18
C VAL A 138 11.07 -0.87 -1.55
N VAL A 139 12.32 -0.68 -1.10
CA VAL A 139 13.06 0.57 -1.37
C VAL A 139 13.25 0.81 -2.87
N ILE A 140 13.51 -0.23 -3.67
CA ILE A 140 13.58 -0.10 -5.13
C ILE A 140 12.23 0.30 -5.71
N SER A 141 11.16 -0.42 -5.34
CA SER A 141 9.84 -0.09 -5.85
C SER A 141 9.39 1.31 -5.42
N TYR A 142 9.84 1.78 -4.25
CA TYR A 142 9.48 3.08 -3.72
C TYR A 142 10.26 4.21 -4.38
N TYR A 143 11.53 3.99 -4.72
CA TYR A 143 12.33 4.91 -5.52
C TYR A 143 11.67 5.24 -6.87
N TYR A 144 11.29 4.21 -7.63
CA TYR A 144 10.60 4.41 -8.91
C TYR A 144 9.22 5.05 -8.74
N PHE A 145 8.53 4.75 -7.63
CA PHE A 145 7.24 5.37 -7.33
C PHE A 145 7.37 6.86 -7.01
N HIS A 146 8.42 7.28 -6.30
CA HIS A 146 8.69 8.71 -6.08
C HIS A 146 8.91 9.43 -7.42
N HIS A 147 9.64 8.84 -8.37
CA HIS A 147 9.86 9.45 -9.68
C HIS A 147 8.56 9.69 -10.49
N MET A 148 7.63 8.73 -10.47
CA MET A 148 6.38 8.85 -11.23
C MET A 148 5.25 9.58 -10.49
N ALA A 149 5.10 9.38 -9.17
CA ALA A 149 4.01 9.95 -8.37
C ALA A 149 4.42 11.30 -7.77
N LYS A 150 3.90 12.39 -8.34
CA LYS A 150 4.36 13.77 -8.12
C LYS A 150 4.01 14.35 -6.75
N ILE A 151 3.20 13.66 -5.95
CA ILE A 151 2.96 14.01 -4.54
C ILE A 151 4.22 13.85 -3.67
N HIS A 152 5.17 13.00 -4.08
CA HIS A 152 6.41 12.78 -3.34
C HIS A 152 7.43 13.87 -3.63
N PRO A 153 8.33 14.18 -2.67
CA PRO A 153 9.56 14.92 -2.95
C PRO A 153 10.37 14.29 -4.09
N ASP A 154 11.31 15.04 -4.64
CA ASP A 154 12.31 14.48 -5.54
C ASP A 154 13.12 13.40 -4.80
N PRO A 155 13.16 12.14 -5.29
CA PRO A 155 13.92 11.08 -4.62
C PRO A 155 15.44 11.21 -4.77
N GLY A 156 15.94 12.11 -5.63
CA GLY A 156 17.35 12.25 -5.92
C GLY A 156 17.97 10.99 -6.55
N THR A 157 19.24 10.75 -6.25
CA THR A 157 19.91 9.53 -6.69
C THR A 157 19.41 8.32 -5.90
N LYS A 158 19.51 7.14 -6.52
CA LYS A 158 19.15 5.88 -5.83
C LYS A 158 19.95 5.65 -4.55
N ALA A 159 21.22 6.09 -4.52
CA ALA A 159 22.07 5.96 -3.34
C ALA A 159 21.55 6.83 -2.19
N GLU A 160 21.26 8.12 -2.45
CA GLU A 160 20.66 9.02 -1.46
C GLU A 160 19.29 8.51 -0.98
N PHE A 161 18.47 8.01 -1.90
CA PHE A 161 17.17 7.45 -1.54
C PHE A 161 17.29 6.22 -0.63
N LEU A 162 18.27 5.34 -0.87
CA LEU A 162 18.55 4.19 -0.01
C LEU A 162 18.90 4.63 1.41
N GLU A 163 19.72 5.68 1.55
CA GLU A 163 20.05 6.27 2.86
C GLU A 163 18.83 6.83 3.57
N ASN A 164 18.02 7.60 2.85
CA ASN A 164 16.79 8.18 3.41
C ASN A 164 15.80 7.09 3.81
N PHE A 165 15.71 6.00 3.05
CA PHE A 165 14.89 4.85 3.40
C PHE A 165 15.38 4.14 4.66
N MET A 166 16.69 3.83 4.75
CA MET A 166 17.27 3.21 5.96
C MET A 166 17.06 4.07 7.21
N ALA A 167 17.19 5.40 7.06
CA ALA A 167 16.98 6.36 8.14
C ALA A 167 15.50 6.67 8.44
N GLY A 168 14.53 6.05 7.75
CA GLY A 168 13.10 6.32 7.93
C GLY A 168 12.65 7.73 7.56
N LYS A 169 13.40 8.42 6.68
CA LYS A 169 13.13 9.80 6.21
C LYS A 169 12.27 9.86 4.95
N VAL A 170 11.53 8.80 4.66
CA VAL A 170 10.55 8.74 3.55
C VAL A 170 9.13 8.78 4.10
N ALA A 171 8.14 9.04 3.24
CA ALA A 171 6.75 9.09 3.68
C ALA A 171 6.34 7.77 4.37
N TYR A 172 5.57 7.90 5.46
CA TYR A 172 5.20 6.82 6.39
C TYR A 172 6.33 6.30 7.29
N GLY A 173 7.53 6.88 7.21
CA GLY A 173 8.61 6.69 8.16
C GLY A 173 9.42 5.42 7.96
N SER A 174 9.91 4.86 9.07
CA SER A 174 10.74 3.66 9.10
C SER A 174 9.94 2.43 8.67
N TRP A 175 10.39 1.76 7.61
CA TRP A 175 9.84 0.45 7.21
C TRP A 175 9.94 -0.56 8.37
N TYR A 176 11.05 -0.54 9.12
CA TYR A 176 11.33 -1.46 10.22
C TYR A 176 10.28 -1.33 11.33
N ASP A 177 10.08 -0.09 11.81
CA ASP A 177 9.10 0.17 12.87
C ASP A 177 7.68 -0.08 12.39
N HIS A 178 7.42 0.19 11.11
CA HIS A 178 6.12 -0.05 10.52
C HIS A 178 5.76 -1.54 10.48
N VAL A 179 6.62 -2.40 9.93
CA VAL A 179 6.32 -3.85 9.85
C VAL A 179 6.31 -4.48 11.24
N ARG A 180 7.23 -4.09 12.12
CA ARG A 180 7.29 -4.59 13.50
C ARG A 180 6.09 -4.15 14.33
N GLY A 181 5.71 -2.88 14.28
CA GLY A 181 4.58 -2.37 15.04
C GLY A 181 3.26 -3.06 14.67
N TRP A 182 3.04 -3.33 13.38
CA TRP A 182 1.90 -4.12 12.93
C TRP A 182 1.99 -5.60 13.31
N TRP A 183 3.20 -6.19 13.28
CA TRP A 183 3.43 -7.57 13.72
C TRP A 183 3.18 -7.76 15.22
N GLU A 184 3.66 -6.84 16.06
CA GLU A 184 3.46 -6.86 17.52
C GLU A 184 2.00 -6.63 17.92
N LYS A 185 1.20 -6.03 17.03
CA LYS A 185 -0.26 -5.80 17.21
C LYS A 185 -1.12 -6.91 16.59
N LYS A 186 -0.51 -7.98 16.11
CA LYS A 186 -1.24 -9.13 15.56
C LYS A 186 -2.19 -9.71 16.61
N GLN A 187 -3.44 -9.88 16.20
CA GLN A 187 -4.54 -10.41 16.99
C GLN A 187 -5.41 -11.32 16.11
N GLU A 188 -6.42 -11.97 16.69
CA GLU A 188 -7.26 -12.94 15.97
C GLU A 188 -7.90 -12.37 14.68
N LYS A 189 -8.41 -11.13 14.73
CA LYS A 189 -8.98 -10.43 13.57
C LYS A 189 -7.94 -9.70 12.71
N MET A 190 -6.68 -10.12 12.78
CA MET A 190 -5.63 -9.61 11.91
C MET A 190 -4.93 -10.75 11.15
N LEU A 191 -5.02 -10.73 9.83
CA LEU A 191 -4.24 -11.59 8.94
C LEU A 191 -2.97 -10.87 8.50
N TYR A 192 -1.81 -11.45 8.80
CA TYR A 192 -0.51 -10.93 8.38
C TYR A 192 0.03 -11.77 7.21
N LEU A 193 0.16 -11.15 6.03
CA LEU A 193 0.60 -11.77 4.79
C LEU A 193 1.99 -11.26 4.36
N PHE A 194 2.65 -12.05 3.53
CA PHE A 194 3.91 -11.68 2.89
C PHE A 194 3.73 -11.67 1.37
N TYR A 195 4.21 -10.60 0.73
CA TYR A 195 4.21 -10.46 -0.73
C TYR A 195 4.93 -11.64 -1.39
N GLU A 196 6.01 -12.13 -0.77
CA GLU A 196 6.81 -13.23 -1.28
C GLU A 196 6.05 -14.55 -1.28
N ASP A 197 5.25 -14.81 -0.23
CA ASP A 197 4.38 -15.98 -0.18
C ASP A 197 3.25 -15.89 -1.22
N MET A 198 2.67 -14.70 -1.37
CA MET A 198 1.69 -14.40 -2.44
C MET A 198 2.28 -14.67 -3.83
N LYS A 199 3.56 -14.32 -4.05
CA LYS A 199 4.27 -14.58 -5.31
C LYS A 199 4.55 -16.06 -5.53
N LYS A 200 4.90 -16.79 -4.46
CA LYS A 200 5.29 -18.19 -4.50
C LYS A 200 4.10 -19.12 -4.72
N ASP A 201 3.00 -18.88 -4.02
CA ASP A 201 1.79 -19.69 -4.10
C ASP A 201 0.54 -18.82 -3.88
N PRO A 202 0.10 -18.08 -4.92
CA PRO A 202 -1.03 -17.18 -4.79
C PRO A 202 -2.34 -17.91 -4.46
N ARG A 203 -2.50 -19.18 -4.88
CA ARG A 203 -3.69 -19.98 -4.54
C ARG A 203 -3.77 -20.21 -3.04
N ARG A 204 -2.68 -20.68 -2.44
CA ARG A 204 -2.62 -20.93 -0.98
C ARG A 204 -2.90 -19.65 -0.19
N GLU A 205 -2.33 -18.52 -0.60
CA GLU A 205 -2.58 -17.26 0.11
C GLU A 205 -4.01 -16.72 -0.08
N VAL A 206 -4.62 -16.89 -1.27
CA VAL A 206 -6.04 -16.58 -1.48
C VAL A 206 -6.94 -17.47 -0.63
N GLN A 207 -6.63 -18.76 -0.50
CA GLN A 207 -7.37 -19.67 0.41
C GLN A 207 -7.25 -19.24 1.87
N LYS A 208 -6.07 -18.80 2.32
CA LYS A 208 -5.90 -18.22 3.67
C LYS A 208 -6.76 -16.96 3.87
N ILE A 209 -6.84 -16.09 2.86
CA ILE A 209 -7.71 -14.90 2.90
C ILE A 209 -9.17 -15.34 3.01
N LEU A 210 -9.64 -16.28 2.18
CA LEU A 210 -11.01 -16.78 2.22
C LEU A 210 -11.38 -17.37 3.60
N HIS A 211 -10.49 -18.18 4.17
CA HIS A 211 -10.66 -18.72 5.51
C HIS A 211 -10.76 -17.62 6.57
N PHE A 212 -9.86 -16.64 6.55
CA PHE A 212 -9.90 -15.48 7.45
C PHE A 212 -11.20 -14.67 7.32
N LEU A 213 -11.74 -14.57 6.10
CA LEU A 213 -13.00 -13.90 5.83
C LEU A 213 -14.22 -14.73 6.27
N GLY A 214 -14.07 -16.04 6.47
CA GLY A 214 -15.20 -16.95 6.67
C GLY A 214 -16.03 -17.11 5.39
N LYS A 215 -15.38 -17.03 4.22
CA LYS A 215 -16.00 -17.18 2.90
C LYS A 215 -15.55 -18.48 2.25
N GLU A 216 -16.48 -19.14 1.58
CA GLU A 216 -16.21 -20.29 0.71
C GLU A 216 -16.59 -19.90 -0.72
N LEU A 217 -15.69 -20.13 -1.68
CA LEU A 217 -15.92 -19.90 -3.09
C LEU A 217 -15.67 -21.20 -3.86
N GLU A 218 -16.43 -21.42 -4.92
CA GLU A 218 -16.17 -22.55 -5.83
C GLU A 218 -14.79 -22.43 -6.48
N GLU A 219 -14.18 -23.57 -6.82
CA GLU A 219 -12.83 -23.61 -7.39
C GLU A 219 -12.74 -22.76 -8.68
N GLY A 220 -13.78 -22.80 -9.52
CA GLY A 220 -13.84 -21.97 -10.73
C GLY A 220 -13.80 -20.47 -10.45
N THR A 221 -14.36 -20.02 -9.33
CA THR A 221 -14.28 -18.61 -8.90
C THR A 221 -12.88 -18.28 -8.40
N VAL A 222 -12.26 -19.17 -7.63
CA VAL A 222 -10.87 -19.00 -7.16
C VAL A 222 -9.92 -18.90 -8.35
N GLU A 223 -10.08 -19.75 -9.38
CA GLU A 223 -9.30 -19.65 -10.62
C GLU A 223 -9.46 -18.31 -11.34
N ARG A 224 -10.69 -17.80 -11.44
CA ARG A 224 -10.95 -16.47 -12.03
C ARG A 224 -10.23 -15.37 -11.24
N ILE A 225 -10.32 -15.40 -9.91
CA ILE A 225 -9.62 -14.44 -9.03
C ILE A 225 -8.11 -14.49 -9.30
N LEU A 226 -7.51 -15.69 -9.30
CA LEU A 226 -6.07 -15.86 -9.52
C LEU A 226 -5.62 -15.37 -10.90
N HIS A 227 -6.42 -15.63 -11.93
CA HIS A 227 -6.13 -15.18 -13.30
C HIS A 227 -6.15 -13.65 -13.41
N HIS A 228 -7.26 -13.01 -13.02
CA HIS A 228 -7.46 -11.58 -13.19
C HIS A 228 -6.62 -10.72 -12.25
N THR A 229 -6.22 -11.27 -11.10
CA THR A 229 -5.31 -10.61 -10.16
C THR A 229 -3.84 -10.93 -10.45
N SER A 230 -3.54 -11.71 -11.50
CA SER A 230 -2.16 -11.90 -11.92
C SER A 230 -1.54 -10.57 -12.38
N PHE A 231 -0.24 -10.41 -12.19
CA PHE A 231 0.45 -9.16 -12.55
C PHE A 231 0.25 -8.79 -14.04
N GLN A 232 0.24 -9.78 -14.94
CA GLN A 232 0.09 -9.54 -16.37
C GLN A 232 -1.31 -9.03 -16.73
N GLU A 233 -2.35 -9.56 -16.08
CA GLU A 233 -3.72 -9.12 -16.31
C GLU A 233 -3.98 -7.76 -15.65
N MET A 234 -3.56 -7.57 -14.40
CA MET A 234 -3.68 -6.27 -13.73
C MET A 234 -2.95 -5.15 -14.47
N LYS A 235 -1.80 -5.44 -15.10
CA LYS A 235 -1.05 -4.44 -15.90
C LYS A 235 -1.84 -3.91 -17.09
N LYS A 236 -2.67 -4.74 -17.70
CA LYS A 236 -3.55 -4.36 -18.83
C LYS A 236 -4.87 -3.73 -18.38
N ASN A 237 -5.23 -3.89 -17.11
CA ASN A 237 -6.52 -3.44 -16.58
C ASN A 237 -6.47 -1.96 -16.14
N PRO A 238 -7.12 -1.02 -16.88
CA PRO A 238 -7.15 0.39 -16.49
C PRO A 238 -7.83 0.61 -15.13
N ALA A 239 -8.72 -0.29 -14.70
CA ALA A 239 -9.35 -0.24 -13.39
C ALA A 239 -8.40 -0.59 -12.23
N ALA A 240 -7.19 -1.11 -12.50
CA ALA A 240 -6.23 -1.55 -11.48
C ALA A 240 -4.81 -0.97 -11.64
N ASN A 241 -4.46 -0.49 -12.84
CA ASN A 241 -3.07 -0.13 -13.17
C ASN A 241 -2.70 1.34 -12.89
N TYR A 242 -3.65 2.17 -12.46
CA TYR A 242 -3.52 3.62 -12.20
C TYR A 242 -3.37 4.54 -13.43
N GLU A 243 -3.48 4.05 -14.66
CA GLU A 243 -3.35 4.88 -15.87
C GLU A 243 -4.48 5.90 -16.04
N THR A 244 -5.59 5.75 -15.31
CA THR A 244 -6.67 6.73 -15.23
C THR A 244 -6.33 7.97 -14.39
N MET A 245 -5.20 7.98 -13.67
CA MET A 245 -4.70 9.16 -12.97
C MET A 245 -4.13 10.18 -13.94
N LEU A 246 -4.29 11.47 -13.62
CA LEU A 246 -3.71 12.54 -14.43
C LEU A 246 -2.18 12.45 -14.45
N PRO A 247 -1.50 12.70 -15.60
CA PRO A 247 -0.04 12.70 -15.68
C PRO A 247 0.65 13.66 -14.71
N THR A 248 -0.02 14.76 -14.33
CA THR A 248 0.44 15.71 -13.32
C THR A 248 0.49 15.13 -11.91
N MET A 249 -0.24 14.04 -11.65
CA MET A 249 -0.23 13.30 -10.38
C MET A 249 0.64 12.04 -10.46
N MET A 250 0.49 11.26 -11.53
CA MET A 250 1.26 10.04 -11.79
C MET A 250 1.68 10.00 -13.26
N ASP A 251 2.99 10.15 -13.51
CA ASP A 251 3.55 10.14 -14.85
C ASP A 251 4.09 8.75 -15.19
N HIS A 252 3.26 7.95 -15.85
CA HIS A 252 3.59 6.57 -16.20
C HIS A 252 4.69 6.46 -17.27
N SER A 253 5.03 7.55 -17.97
CA SER A 253 6.15 7.57 -18.92
C SER A 253 7.51 7.52 -18.22
N VAL A 254 7.59 8.04 -17.00
CA VAL A 254 8.80 7.99 -16.15
C VAL A 254 8.98 6.60 -15.55
N SER A 255 7.92 6.04 -14.97
CA SER A 255 7.86 4.64 -14.56
C SER A 255 6.39 4.23 -14.44
N PRO A 256 5.99 3.08 -15.01
CA PRO A 256 4.63 2.57 -14.81
C PRO A 256 4.42 2.18 -13.34
N PHE A 257 3.19 2.35 -12.84
CA PHE A 257 2.82 1.96 -11.48
C PHE A 257 3.00 0.44 -11.26
N LEU A 258 2.47 -0.38 -12.18
CA LEU A 258 2.72 -1.82 -12.26
C LEU A 258 4.03 -2.08 -13.02
N ARG A 259 5.15 -1.91 -12.32
CA ARG A 259 6.51 -1.91 -12.89
C ARG A 259 7.02 -3.30 -13.31
N LYS A 260 7.28 -4.19 -12.34
CA LYS A 260 7.82 -5.55 -12.57
C LYS A 260 7.06 -6.68 -11.89
N GLY A 261 6.53 -6.47 -10.68
CA GLY A 261 5.70 -7.47 -10.00
C GLY A 261 6.41 -8.78 -9.63
N ILE A 262 7.71 -8.70 -9.30
CA ILE A 262 8.57 -9.84 -8.93
C ILE A 262 9.19 -9.62 -7.54
N SER A 263 9.63 -10.71 -6.91
CA SER A 263 10.54 -10.69 -5.77
C SER A 263 11.99 -10.79 -6.26
N GLY A 264 12.92 -10.12 -5.59
CA GLY A 264 14.36 -10.17 -5.90
C GLY A 264 14.85 -9.13 -6.91
N ASP A 265 14.05 -8.14 -7.30
CA ASP A 265 14.50 -7.11 -8.24
C ASP A 265 15.60 -6.22 -7.66
N TRP A 266 15.69 -6.14 -6.33
CA TRP A 266 16.77 -5.43 -5.64
C TRP A 266 18.17 -5.84 -6.10
N LYS A 267 18.38 -7.10 -6.52
CA LYS A 267 19.65 -7.59 -7.06
C LYS A 267 20.09 -6.88 -8.34
N ASN A 268 19.15 -6.36 -9.12
CA ASN A 268 19.42 -5.57 -10.33
C ASN A 268 19.79 -4.12 -10.03
N HIS A 269 19.77 -3.71 -8.76
CA HIS A 269 19.84 -2.30 -8.38
C HIS A 269 20.86 -1.99 -7.28
N PHE A 270 21.06 -2.92 -6.35
CA PHE A 270 22.03 -2.79 -5.27
C PHE A 270 23.43 -3.16 -5.79
N THR A 271 24.41 -2.32 -5.48
CA THR A 271 25.81 -2.75 -5.50
C THR A 271 26.07 -3.71 -4.34
N VAL A 272 27.14 -4.51 -4.41
CA VAL A 272 27.54 -5.40 -3.32
C VAL A 272 27.74 -4.62 -2.01
N ALA A 273 28.44 -3.49 -2.07
CA ALA A 273 28.67 -2.64 -0.90
C ALA A 273 27.37 -2.06 -0.29
N GLN A 274 26.42 -1.65 -1.14
CA GLN A 274 25.10 -1.22 -0.66
C GLN A 274 24.33 -2.37 -0.01
N ASN A 275 24.45 -3.58 -0.57
CA ASN A 275 23.79 -4.76 -0.01
C ASN A 275 24.35 -5.14 1.37
N GLU A 276 25.67 -5.24 1.50
CA GLU A 276 26.34 -5.57 2.76
C GLU A 276 25.98 -4.56 3.86
N ARG A 277 26.03 -3.27 3.52
CA ARG A 277 25.65 -2.20 4.45
C ARG A 277 24.17 -2.27 4.84
N PHE A 278 23.29 -2.52 3.88
CA PHE A 278 21.87 -2.67 4.14
C PHE A 278 21.60 -3.88 5.04
N ASP A 279 22.29 -5.00 4.80
CA ASP A 279 22.14 -6.23 5.60
C ASP A 279 22.57 -6.00 7.05
N GLN A 280 23.68 -5.31 7.29
CA GLN A 280 24.09 -4.93 8.64
C GLN A 280 23.02 -4.06 9.32
N HIS A 281 22.58 -3.00 8.65
CA HIS A 281 21.55 -2.10 9.18
C HIS A 281 20.24 -2.85 9.48
N TYR A 282 19.82 -3.74 8.57
CA TYR A 282 18.64 -4.58 8.73
C TYR A 282 18.74 -5.50 9.94
N GLN A 283 19.88 -6.17 10.13
CA GLN A 283 20.11 -7.04 11.29
C GLN A 283 20.01 -6.28 12.60
N GLU A 284 20.58 -5.07 12.67
CA GLU A 284 20.50 -4.22 13.86
C GLU A 284 19.06 -3.80 14.18
N HIS A 285 18.27 -3.41 13.19
CA HIS A 285 16.90 -2.90 13.39
C HIS A 285 15.84 -3.99 13.57
N MET A 286 16.08 -5.17 13.01
CA MET A 286 15.19 -6.33 13.15
C MET A 286 15.61 -7.27 14.27
N ALA A 287 16.72 -7.00 14.96
CA ALA A 287 17.17 -7.76 16.12
C ALA A 287 16.06 -7.89 17.17
N GLY A 288 15.86 -9.11 17.67
CA GLY A 288 14.84 -9.42 18.68
C GLY A 288 13.42 -9.60 18.13
N SER A 289 13.19 -9.39 16.84
CA SER A 289 11.92 -9.72 16.18
C SER A 289 11.93 -11.15 15.66
N ASP A 290 10.81 -11.87 15.80
CA ASP A 290 10.55 -13.16 15.16
C ASP A 290 9.92 -13.02 13.76
N LEU A 291 9.83 -11.79 13.25
CA LEU A 291 9.37 -11.49 11.90
C LEU A 291 10.47 -11.80 10.88
N HIS A 292 10.21 -12.77 9.99
CA HIS A 292 11.15 -13.20 8.98
C HIS A 292 10.67 -12.88 7.56
N PHE A 293 11.60 -12.44 6.70
CA PHE A 293 11.34 -12.12 5.31
C PHE A 293 12.17 -12.99 4.38
N GLN A 294 11.54 -13.49 3.32
CA GLN A 294 12.24 -14.07 2.17
C GLN A 294 12.79 -12.90 1.33
N MET A 295 14.10 -12.88 1.09
CA MET A 295 14.73 -11.84 0.25
C MET A 295 14.74 -12.25 -1.24
N GLU A 296 14.35 -13.49 -1.54
CA GLU A 296 14.22 -14.13 -2.85
C GLU A 296 13.15 -15.22 -2.85
#